data_AF-A0A1I2HTC8-F1
#
_entry.id   AF-A0A1I2HTC8-F1
#
_cell.length_a   1.000
_cell.length_b   1.000
_cell.length_c   1.000
_cell.angle_alpha   90.00
_cell.angle_beta   90.00
_cell.angle_gamma   90.00
#
_symmetry.space_group_name_H-M   'P 1'
#
loop_
_entity.id
_entity.type
_entity.pdbx_description
1 polymer ?
#
loop_
_entity_poly.entity_id
_entity_poly.type
_entity_poly.pdbx_seq_one_letter_code
_entity_poly.pdbx_strand_id
1 'polypeptide(L)'
;MDAIQDPVAVINTLQARIHQLEGQLRLEREQAQEGIQRQFPDALRRLRMHAVIPLYVGSGDSEALREDVARSSPELSQAMQEVWMLSGAPVAQDVKMAIATAAKNGMSRWF
;
A
#
# COMPACT_ATOMS: atom_id res chain seq x y z
N MET A 1 23.70 -48.16 0.55
CA MET A 1 22.60 -47.52 1.30
C MET A 1 23.26 -46.72 2.40
N ASP A 2 23.57 -45.45 2.13
CA ASP A 2 24.24 -44.59 3.10
C ASP A 2 23.26 -44.24 4.22
N ALA A 3 23.41 -44.93 5.34
CA ALA A 3 22.76 -44.59 6.58
C ALA A 3 23.30 -43.22 7.05
N ILE A 4 22.41 -42.28 7.34
CA ILE A 4 22.77 -41.04 8.03
C ILE A 4 23.45 -41.46 9.35
N GLN A 5 24.75 -41.25 9.45
CA GLN A 5 25.58 -41.74 10.56
C GLN A 5 25.17 -41.14 11.92
N ASP A 6 24.48 -40.00 11.93
CA ASP A 6 23.84 -39.43 13.11
C ASP A 6 22.59 -38.62 12.71
N PRO A 7 21.40 -39.24 12.69
CA PRO A 7 20.17 -38.57 12.31
C PRO A 7 19.77 -37.48 13.31
N VAL A 8 20.18 -37.57 14.57
CA VAL A 8 19.83 -36.60 15.62
C VAL A 8 20.65 -35.31 15.43
N ALA A 9 21.95 -35.42 15.15
CA ALA A 9 22.78 -34.26 14.83
C ALA A 9 22.32 -33.53 13.57
N VAL A 10 21.88 -34.28 12.55
CA VAL A 10 21.31 -33.70 11.31
C VAL A 10 20.00 -32.99 11.60
N ILE A 11 19.09 -33.59 12.38
CA ILE A 11 17.82 -32.95 12.77
C ILE A 11 18.06 -31.66 13.55
N ASN A 12 18.95 -31.67 14.54
CA ASN A 12 19.26 -30.49 15.35
C ASN A 12 19.86 -29.36 14.50
N THR A 13 20.72 -29.71 13.55
CA THR A 13 21.33 -28.74 12.63
C THR A 13 20.29 -28.12 11.68
N LEU A 14 19.39 -28.96 11.14
CA LEU A 14 18.31 -28.49 10.28
C LEU A 14 17.31 -27.63 11.06
N GLN A 15 16.96 -27.98 12.29
CA GLN A 15 16.09 -27.17 13.16
C GLN A 15 16.72 -25.80 13.47
N ALA A 16 18.02 -25.77 13.81
CA ALA A 16 18.74 -24.52 14.00
C ALA A 16 18.75 -23.66 12.73
N ARG A 17 18.93 -24.29 11.56
CA ARG A 17 18.90 -23.58 10.28
C ARG A 17 17.52 -23.06 9.91
N ILE A 18 16.46 -23.84 10.16
CA ILE A 18 15.07 -23.42 9.97
C ILE A 18 14.79 -22.19 10.83
N HIS A 19 15.13 -22.25 12.13
CA HIS A 19 14.90 -21.14 13.03
C HIS A 19 15.65 -19.86 12.61
N GLN A 20 16.90 -20.01 12.14
CA GLN A 20 17.67 -18.90 11.58
C GLN A 20 16.99 -18.30 10.34
N LEU A 21 16.54 -19.14 9.40
CA LEU A 21 15.90 -18.69 8.16
C LEU A 21 14.54 -18.04 8.44
N GLU A 22 13.75 -18.57 9.37
CA GLU A 22 12.50 -17.95 9.82
C GLU A 22 12.74 -16.57 10.43
N GLY A 23 13.79 -16.41 11.24
CA GLY A 23 14.20 -15.12 11.78
C GLY A 23 14.59 -14.12 10.70
N GLN A 24 15.38 -14.55 9.71
CA GLN A 24 15.78 -13.71 8.58
C GLN A 24 14.57 -13.30 7.73
N LEU A 25 13.68 -14.23 7.42
CA LEU A 25 12.47 -13.97 6.66
C LEU A 25 11.55 -12.98 7.37
N ARG A 26 11.45 -13.06 8.70
CA ARG A 26 10.68 -12.09 9.49
C ARG A 26 11.26 -10.69 9.37
N LEU A 27 12.58 -10.55 9.53
CA LEU A 27 13.27 -9.26 9.43
C LEU A 27 13.13 -8.65 8.02
N GLU A 28 13.28 -9.45 6.97
CA GLU A 28 13.09 -8.97 5.59
C GLU A 28 11.66 -8.51 5.34
N ARG A 29 10.66 -9.22 5.88
CA ARG A 29 9.25 -8.82 5.78
C ARG A 29 8.96 -7.51 6.51
N GLU A 30 9.50 -7.35 7.72
CA GLU A 30 9.38 -6.11 8.49
C GLU A 30 10.00 -4.93 7.72
N GLN A 31 11.21 -5.11 7.17
CA GLN A 31 11.89 -4.07 6.38
C GLN A 31 11.16 -3.73 5.09
N ALA A 32 10.63 -4.74 4.38
CA ALA A 32 9.86 -4.53 3.16
C ALA A 32 8.55 -3.77 3.45
N GLN A 33 7.86 -4.12 4.54
CA GLN A 33 6.66 -3.42 4.98
C GLN A 33 6.95 -1.97 5.36
N GLU A 34 8.01 -1.71 6.13
CA GLU A 34 8.44 -0.35 6.47
C GLU A 34 8.80 0.47 5.21
N GLY A 35 9.47 -0.16 4.25
CA GLY A 35 9.84 0.47 2.98
C GLY A 35 8.62 0.91 2.19
N ILE A 36 7.62 0.04 2.02
CA ILE A 36 6.37 0.33 1.31
C ILE A 36 5.60 1.46 2.00
N GLN A 37 5.47 1.40 3.33
CA GLN A 37 4.75 2.40 4.12
C GLN A 37 5.34 3.81 4.00
N ARG A 38 6.65 3.94 3.83
CA ARG A 38 7.30 5.26 3.68
C ARG A 38 7.33 5.74 2.22
N GLN A 39 7.62 4.84 1.28
CA GLN A 39 7.88 5.23 -0.12
C GLN A 39 6.65 5.79 -0.82
N PHE A 40 5.47 5.21 -0.59
CA PHE A 40 4.27 5.61 -1.33
C PHE A 40 3.72 6.99 -0.93
N PRO A 41 3.53 7.31 0.38
CA PRO A 41 3.19 8.68 0.79
C PRO A 41 4.23 9.72 0.33
N ASP A 42 5.52 9.38 0.42
CA ASP A 42 6.60 10.28 -0.02
C ASP A 42 6.55 10.55 -1.53
N ALA A 43 6.21 9.54 -2.34
CA ALA A 43 6.01 9.72 -3.77
C ALA A 43 4.84 10.67 -4.08
N LEU A 44 3.70 10.53 -3.38
CA LEU A 44 2.56 11.44 -3.52
C LEU A 44 2.91 12.86 -3.11
N ARG A 45 3.68 13.02 -2.02
CA ARG A 45 4.16 14.32 -1.57
C ARG A 45 5.08 14.98 -2.60
N ARG A 46 5.98 14.22 -3.22
CA ARG A 46 6.83 14.73 -4.32
C ARG A 46 6.01 15.17 -5.53
N LEU A 47 4.98 14.43 -5.91
CA LEU A 47 4.06 14.84 -6.96
C LEU A 47 3.39 16.19 -6.63
N ARG A 48 2.95 16.39 -5.38
CA ARG A 48 2.40 17.68 -4.92
C ARG A 48 3.39 18.83 -5.01
N MET A 49 4.67 18.60 -4.70
CA MET A 49 5.72 19.62 -4.87
C MET A 49 5.89 20.04 -6.34
N HIS A 50 5.54 19.18 -7.29
CA HIS A 50 5.52 19.47 -8.73
C HIS A 50 4.15 19.89 -9.25
N ALA A 51 3.28 20.42 -8.38
CA ALA A 51 1.93 20.88 -8.70
C ALA A 51 0.98 19.80 -9.26
N VAL A 52 1.28 18.52 -9.03
CA VAL A 52 0.36 17.40 -9.33
C VAL A 52 -0.49 17.13 -8.10
N ILE A 53 -1.81 17.10 -8.28
CA ILE A 53 -2.77 16.82 -7.19
C ILE A 53 -3.29 15.39 -7.35
N PRO A 54 -2.93 14.45 -6.44
CA PRO A 54 -3.56 13.13 -6.42
C PRO A 54 -5.03 13.29 -6.06
N LEU A 55 -5.91 12.80 -6.95
CA LEU A 55 -7.35 12.99 -6.83
C LEU A 55 -8.08 11.66 -6.80
N TYR A 56 -8.94 11.51 -5.80
CA TYR A 56 -9.94 10.45 -5.77
C TYR A 56 -11.23 10.93 -6.45
N VAL A 57 -11.66 10.18 -7.47
CA VAL A 57 -12.88 10.42 -8.25
C VAL A 57 -13.80 9.22 -8.10
N GLY A 58 -14.50 9.14 -6.98
CA GLY A 58 -15.50 8.12 -6.68
C GLY A 58 -16.72 8.71 -5.98
N SER A 59 -17.79 7.93 -5.91
CA SER A 59 -19.08 8.31 -5.30
C SER A 59 -19.09 8.20 -3.77
N GLY A 60 -18.06 7.57 -3.18
CA GLY A 60 -17.97 7.36 -1.73
C GLY A 60 -17.63 8.62 -0.95
N ASP A 61 -18.12 8.67 0.29
CA ASP A 61 -17.68 9.64 1.29
C ASP A 61 -16.19 9.43 1.63
N SER A 62 -15.51 10.52 1.94
CA SER A 62 -14.10 10.56 2.33
C SER A 62 -13.80 9.71 3.56
N GLU A 63 -14.69 9.71 4.55
CA GLU A 63 -14.54 8.91 5.77
C GLU A 63 -14.74 7.42 5.45
N ALA A 64 -15.77 7.08 4.68
CA ALA A 64 -16.00 5.71 4.25
C ALA A 64 -14.83 5.15 3.43
N LEU A 65 -14.23 5.95 2.54
CA LEU A 65 -13.04 5.57 1.80
C LEU A 65 -11.83 5.37 2.72
N ARG A 66 -11.62 6.25 3.70
CA ARG A 66 -10.53 6.13 4.67
C ARG A 66 -10.68 4.87 5.52
N GLU A 67 -11.89 4.57 5.98
CA GLU A 67 -12.19 3.35 6.73
C GLU A 67 -11.96 2.08 5.90
N ASP A 68 -12.37 2.09 4.63
CA ASP A 68 -12.13 0.97 3.72
C ASP A 68 -10.64 0.74 3.47
N VAL A 69 -9.88 1.82 3.23
CA VAL A 69 -8.41 1.75 3.09
C VAL A 69 -7.76 1.27 4.38
N ALA A 70 -8.17 1.78 5.55
CA ALA A 70 -7.63 1.35 6.83
C ALA A 70 -7.89 -0.14 7.11
N ARG A 71 -8.98 -0.70 6.59
CA ARG A 71 -9.35 -2.11 6.74
C ARG A 71 -8.64 -3.01 5.73
N SER A 72 -8.63 -2.60 4.47
CA SER A 72 -8.20 -3.43 3.33
C SER A 72 -6.72 -3.27 3.01
N SER A 73 -6.13 -2.12 3.31
CA SER A 73 -4.74 -1.76 3.02
C SER A 73 -4.21 -0.73 4.04
N PRO A 74 -4.09 -1.12 5.33
CA PRO A 74 -3.72 -0.20 6.40
C PRO A 74 -2.41 0.56 6.14
N GLU A 75 -1.46 -0.05 5.43
CA GLU A 75 -0.19 0.55 4.99
C GLU A 75 -0.35 1.80 4.12
N LEU A 76 -1.49 1.95 3.43
CA LEU A 76 -1.80 3.11 2.59
C LEU A 76 -2.51 4.23 3.35
N SER A 77 -2.88 4.02 4.62
CA SER A 77 -3.62 5.00 5.42
C SER A 77 -2.92 6.36 5.50
N GLN A 78 -1.59 6.38 5.57
CA GLN A 78 -0.82 7.63 5.56
C GLN A 78 -0.88 8.34 4.21
N ALA A 79 -0.87 7.58 3.10
CA ALA A 79 -0.95 8.13 1.76
C ALA A 79 -2.28 8.85 1.49
N MET A 80 -3.36 8.42 2.16
CA MET A 80 -4.68 9.06 2.06
C MET A 80 -4.69 10.53 2.54
N GLN A 81 -3.71 10.96 3.32
CA GLN A 81 -3.56 12.37 3.69
C GLN A 81 -3.09 13.25 2.52
N GLU A 82 -2.47 12.63 1.51
CA GLU A 82 -1.94 13.31 0.33
C GLU A 82 -2.92 13.30 -0.86
N VAL A 83 -4.06 12.62 -0.72
CA VAL A 83 -5.10 12.49 -1.75
C VAL A 83 -6.28 13.41 -1.46
N TRP A 84 -6.72 14.14 -2.47
CA TRP A 84 -7.89 15.01 -2.39
C TRP A 84 -9.13 14.31 -2.92
N MET A 85 -10.25 14.47 -2.22
CA MET A 85 -11.56 14.19 -2.81
C MET A 85 -11.85 15.23 -3.88
N LEU A 86 -12.45 14.83 -5.01
CA LEU A 86 -12.80 15.75 -6.09
C LEU A 86 -13.63 16.95 -5.61
N SER A 87 -14.58 16.73 -4.70
CA SER A 87 -15.41 17.78 -4.11
C SER A 87 -14.58 18.84 -3.35
N GLY A 88 -13.60 18.40 -2.56
CA GLY A 88 -12.73 19.25 -1.75
C GLY A 88 -11.50 19.80 -2.48
N ALA A 89 -11.20 19.33 -3.70
CA ALA A 89 -9.99 19.70 -4.42
C ALA A 89 -9.87 21.22 -4.68
N PRO A 90 -8.66 21.81 -4.63
CA PRO A 90 -8.43 23.24 -4.85
C PRO A 90 -8.37 23.57 -6.35
N VAL A 91 -9.41 23.18 -7.09
CA VAL A 91 -9.57 23.46 -8.52
C VAL A 91 -10.93 24.09 -8.78
N ALA A 92 -11.07 24.82 -9.89
CA ALA A 92 -12.30 25.50 -10.22
C ALA A 92 -13.47 24.52 -10.42
N GLN A 93 -14.70 24.97 -10.14
CA GLN A 93 -15.89 24.11 -10.08
C GLN A 93 -16.23 23.48 -11.44
N ASP A 94 -16.05 24.23 -12.52
CA ASP A 94 -16.16 23.78 -13.90
C ASP A 94 -15.18 22.64 -14.21
N VAL A 95 -13.93 22.76 -13.74
CA VAL A 95 -12.91 21.71 -13.87
C VAL A 95 -13.32 20.46 -13.08
N LYS A 96 -13.85 20.62 -11.86
CA LYS A 96 -14.37 19.48 -11.07
C LYS A 96 -15.48 18.75 -11.82
N MET A 97 -16.43 19.50 -12.39
CA MET A 97 -17.50 18.93 -13.20
C MET A 97 -16.97 18.21 -14.43
N ALA A 98 -16.04 18.82 -15.17
CA ALA A 98 -15.42 18.22 -16.34
C ALA A 98 -14.71 16.90 -16.00
N ILE A 99 -13.97 16.85 -14.89
CA ILE A 99 -13.31 15.64 -14.39
C ILE A 99 -14.35 14.58 -14.00
N ALA A 100 -15.39 14.95 -13.25
CA ALA A 100 -16.46 14.03 -12.85
C ALA A 100 -17.16 13.40 -14.08
N THR A 101 -17.45 14.22 -15.09
CA THR A 101 -18.03 13.79 -16.37
C THR A 101 -17.07 12.90 -17.15
N ALA A 102 -15.80 13.29 -17.28
CA ALA A 102 -14.78 12.50 -17.99
C ALA A 102 -14.52 11.13 -17.31
N ALA A 103 -14.59 11.09 -15.98
CA ALA A 103 -14.48 9.86 -15.20
C ALA A 103 -15.76 9.00 -15.20
N LYS A 104 -16.86 9.48 -15.83
CA LYS A 104 -18.19 8.84 -15.81
C LYS A 104 -18.62 8.43 -14.40
N ASN A 105 -18.39 9.29 -13.40
CA ASN A 105 -18.69 9.07 -11.97
C ASN A 105 -18.67 7.59 -11.52
N GLY A 106 -17.48 7.02 -11.29
CA GLY A 106 -17.32 5.80 -10.50
C GLY A 106 -16.79 4.54 -11.22
N MET A 107 -15.77 4.65 -12.08
CA MET A 107 -15.10 3.50 -12.73
C MET A 107 -15.92 2.79 -13.84
N SER A 108 -15.92 3.32 -15.06
CA SER A 108 -16.31 2.53 -16.24
C SER A 108 -15.16 2.26 -17.22
N ARG A 109 -13.91 2.53 -16.85
CA ARG A 109 -12.72 2.24 -17.68
C ARG A 109 -11.82 1.11 -17.17
N TRP A 110 -12.01 0.64 -15.95
CA TRP A 110 -11.08 -0.31 -15.28
C TRP A 110 -11.77 -1.60 -14.79
N PHE A 111 -13.02 -1.84 -15.20
CA PHE A 111 -13.69 -3.13 -15.10
C PHE A 111 -13.77 -3.78 -16.49
#